data_AF-A0A174ET36-F1
#
_entry.id   AF-A0A174ET36-F1
#
_cell.length_a   1.000
_cell.length_b   1.000
_cell.length_c   1.000
_cell.angle_alpha   90.00
_cell.angle_beta   90.00
_cell.angle_gamma   90.00
#
_symmetry.space_group_name_H-M   'P 1'
#
loop_
_entity.id
_entity.type
_entity.pdbx_description
1 polymer ?
#
loop_
_entity_poly.entity_id
_entity_poly.type
_entity_poly.pdbx_seq_one_letter_code
_entity_poly.pdbx_strand_id
1 'polypeptide(L)'
;MNNKSVIVFSSDIRGINYKMPERAKDLDKTTVKKITNAINYGKTDSRGLIWINCSTIHTVLRVRRKVDARHLLETIDSKYKTTYEGAEYVLWSSLISIVERRREENPKNRYLSLVMEILNEINESDDIQLLRLRPKNLIEKRVKQVGDRCEKFC
;
A
#
# COMPACT_ATOMS: atom_id res chain seq x y z
N MET A 1 17.38 -21.02 -7.05
CA MET A 1 17.58 -19.60 -7.42
C MET A 1 16.35 -18.82 -7.00
N ASN A 2 16.43 -18.05 -5.91
CA ASN A 2 15.31 -17.19 -5.48
C ASN A 2 15.26 -15.97 -6.41
N ASN A 3 14.31 -15.96 -7.34
CA ASN A 3 13.92 -14.76 -8.06
C ASN A 3 13.33 -13.77 -7.04
N LYS A 4 14.19 -13.00 -6.34
CA LYS A 4 13.74 -11.80 -5.63
C LYS A 4 13.21 -10.87 -6.70
N SER A 5 11.88 -10.80 -6.83
CA SER A 5 11.24 -9.85 -7.73
C SER A 5 11.69 -8.45 -7.32
N VAL A 6 12.36 -7.75 -8.24
CA VAL A 6 12.81 -6.39 -8.00
C VAL A 6 11.56 -5.52 -7.89
N ILE A 7 11.36 -4.91 -6.73
CA ILE A 7 10.28 -3.96 -6.50
C ILE A 7 10.71 -2.63 -7.11
N VAL A 8 10.00 -2.19 -8.15
CA VAL A 8 10.25 -0.91 -8.82
C VAL A 8 9.17 0.06 -8.35
N PHE A 9 9.57 1.06 -7.57
CA PHE A 9 8.67 2.13 -7.14
C PHE A 9 8.29 3.04 -8.30
N SER A 10 7.02 3.41 -8.39
CA SER A 10 6.48 4.24 -9.46
C SER A 10 6.15 5.66 -9.02
N SER A 11 5.58 5.84 -7.82
CA SER A 11 5.20 7.17 -7.33
C SER A 11 5.13 7.23 -5.81
N ASP A 12 5.23 8.45 -5.27
CA ASP A 12 4.87 8.74 -3.89
C ASP A 12 3.35 8.80 -3.72
N ILE A 13 2.83 8.27 -2.61
CA ILE A 13 1.39 8.31 -2.32
C ILE A 13 0.86 9.75 -2.25
N ARG A 14 1.69 10.71 -1.81
CA ARG A 14 1.34 12.13 -1.77
C ARG A 14 0.87 12.68 -3.13
N GLY A 15 1.34 12.10 -4.24
CA GLY A 15 0.97 12.51 -5.59
C GLY A 15 -0.29 11.83 -6.14
N ILE A 16 -0.91 10.93 -5.38
CA ILE A 16 -2.12 10.20 -5.79
C ILE A 16 -3.36 11.03 -5.45
N ASN A 17 -4.25 11.20 -6.43
CA ASN A 17 -5.54 11.83 -6.24
C ASN A 17 -6.55 10.81 -5.70
N TYR A 18 -7.12 11.08 -4.52
CA TYR A 18 -8.16 10.25 -3.92
C TYR A 18 -9.15 11.10 -3.12
N LYS A 19 -10.36 10.58 -2.89
CA LYS A 19 -11.36 11.25 -2.07
C LYS A 19 -11.10 10.97 -0.60
N MET A 20 -11.02 12.02 0.23
CA MET A 20 -10.94 11.83 1.68
C MET A 20 -12.27 11.23 2.20
N PRO A 21 -12.24 10.15 3.01
CA PRO A 21 -13.45 9.55 3.54
C PRO A 21 -14.30 10.53 4.37
N GLU A 22 -15.62 10.45 4.22
CA GLU A 22 -16.57 11.36 4.89
C GLU A 22 -16.41 11.35 6.42
N ARG A 23 -16.10 10.18 7.01
CA ARG A 23 -15.84 10.01 8.45
C ARG A 23 -14.76 10.96 8.97
N ALA A 24 -13.81 11.37 8.13
CA ALA A 24 -12.76 12.32 8.52
C ALA A 24 -13.33 13.66 9.03
N LYS A 25 -14.52 14.06 8.56
CA LYS A 25 -15.22 15.29 8.99
C LYS A 25 -15.66 15.25 10.46
N ASP A 26 -15.91 14.05 10.99
CA ASP A 26 -16.39 13.81 12.36
C ASP A 26 -15.28 13.50 13.36
N LEU A 27 -14.02 13.60 12.94
CA LEU A 27 -12.84 13.22 13.73
C LEU A 27 -11.95 14.43 13.98
N ASP A 28 -11.05 14.31 14.98
CA ASP A 28 -10.10 15.37 15.27
C ASP A 28 -9.18 15.64 14.07
N LYS A 29 -9.24 16.88 13.56
CA LYS A 29 -8.51 17.32 12.37
C LYS A 29 -7.00 17.13 12.51
N THR A 30 -6.45 17.32 13.71
CA THR A 30 -5.02 17.15 13.97
C THR A 30 -4.60 15.70 13.78
N THR A 31 -5.40 14.79 14.33
CA THR A 31 -5.16 13.34 14.24
C THR A 31 -5.38 12.82 12.84
N VAL A 32 -6.42 13.29 12.13
CA VAL A 32 -6.63 13.00 10.70
C VAL A 32 -5.40 13.41 9.89
N LYS A 33 -4.93 14.67 10.04
CA LYS A 33 -3.74 15.17 9.34
C LYS A 33 -2.49 14.33 9.63
N LYS A 34 -2.28 13.90 10.87
CA LYS A 34 -1.16 13.01 11.24
C LYS A 34 -1.23 11.66 10.52
N ILE A 35 -2.41 11.05 10.44
CA ILE A 35 -2.64 9.79 9.72
C ILE A 35 -2.38 9.99 8.22
N THR A 36 -3.01 11.00 7.62
CA THR A 36 -2.86 11.29 6.19
C THR A 36 -1.40 11.53 5.83
N ASN A 37 -0.67 12.30 6.64
CA ASN A 37 0.77 12.51 6.43
C ASN A 37 1.57 11.20 6.56
N ALA A 38 1.26 10.36 7.54
CA ALA A 38 1.93 9.07 7.71
C ALA A 38 1.74 8.15 6.51
N ILE A 39 0.53 8.13 5.92
CA ILE A 39 0.19 7.38 4.70
C ILE A 39 0.90 7.99 3.48
N ASN A 40 0.88 9.32 3.34
CA ASN A 40 1.52 10.04 2.23
C ASN A 40 3.04 9.88 2.15
N TYR A 41 3.70 9.42 3.23
CA TYR A 41 5.11 9.04 3.25
C TYR A 41 5.39 7.68 2.60
N GLY A 42 4.34 6.91 2.30
CA GLY A 42 4.43 5.67 1.55
C GLY A 42 4.59 5.90 0.04
N LYS A 43 4.79 4.79 -0.67
CA LYS A 43 5.01 4.75 -2.11
C LYS A 43 4.11 3.71 -2.76
N THR A 44 3.96 3.80 -4.07
CA THR A 44 3.32 2.78 -4.90
C THR A 44 4.37 2.11 -5.79
N ASP A 45 4.24 0.81 -6.03
CA ASP A 45 5.08 0.14 -7.03
C ASP A 45 4.46 0.22 -8.44
N SER A 46 5.23 -0.17 -9.44
CA SER A 46 4.82 -0.21 -10.84
C SER A 46 3.64 -1.15 -11.15
N ARG A 47 3.20 -1.96 -10.17
CA ARG A 47 2.03 -2.83 -10.24
C ARG A 47 0.83 -2.22 -9.51
N GLY A 48 0.94 -0.99 -9.01
CA GLY A 48 -0.11 -0.33 -8.23
C GLY A 48 -0.30 -0.94 -6.84
N LEU A 49 0.73 -1.56 -6.26
CA LEU A 49 0.73 -2.01 -4.87
C LEU A 49 1.20 -0.89 -3.95
N ILE A 50 0.54 -0.75 -2.80
CA ILE A 50 0.80 0.29 -1.82
C ILE A 50 1.82 -0.19 -0.78
N TRP A 51 2.86 0.60 -0.57
CA TRP A 51 3.95 0.33 0.36
C TRP A 51 4.03 1.42 1.43
N ILE A 52 3.89 1.04 2.69
CA ILE A 52 3.89 1.95 3.84
C ILE A 52 5.31 2.07 4.40
N ASN A 53 5.75 3.30 4.65
CA ASN A 53 7.06 3.55 5.23
C ASN A 53 7.10 3.11 6.71
N CYS A 54 8.07 2.27 7.07
CA CYS A 54 8.20 1.72 8.42
C CYS A 54 8.45 2.79 9.49
N SER A 55 8.98 3.97 9.13
CA SER A 55 9.20 5.07 10.10
C SER A 55 7.89 5.70 10.62
N THR A 56 6.83 5.66 9.82
CA THR A 56 5.51 6.24 10.15
C THR A 56 4.47 5.18 10.53
N ILE A 57 4.83 3.90 10.50
CA ILE A 57 3.91 2.77 10.68
C ILE A 57 3.17 2.78 12.01
N HIS A 58 3.79 3.26 13.09
CA HIS A 58 3.16 3.38 14.41
C HIS A 58 1.90 4.28 14.38
N THR A 59 1.92 5.33 13.54
CA THR A 59 0.78 6.21 13.30
C THR A 59 -0.29 5.53 12.44
N VAL A 60 0.12 4.72 11.45
CA VAL A 60 -0.83 3.97 10.60
C VAL A 60 -1.52 2.87 11.41
N LEU A 61 -0.78 2.09 12.20
CA LEU A 61 -1.30 1.03 13.06
C LEU A 61 -1.94 1.53 14.36
N ARG A 62 -1.89 2.84 14.61
CA ARG A 62 -2.40 3.48 15.83
C ARG A 62 -1.92 2.79 17.11
N VAL A 63 -0.62 2.54 17.17
CA VAL A 63 0.07 2.09 18.40
C VAL A 63 0.74 3.28 19.08
N ARG A 64 0.91 3.19 20.39
CA ARG A 64 1.42 4.32 21.18
C ARG A 64 2.90 4.58 20.93
N ARG A 65 3.71 3.53 20.80
CA ARG A 65 5.17 3.65 20.67
C ARG A 65 5.65 3.03 19.35
N LYS A 66 6.77 3.54 18.85
CA LYS A 66 7.45 2.99 17.66
C LYS A 66 7.91 1.54 17.86
N VAL A 67 8.34 1.19 19.08
CA VAL A 67 8.76 -0.17 19.44
C VAL A 67 7.62 -1.18 19.34
N ASP A 68 6.41 -0.81 19.76
CA ASP A 68 5.22 -1.67 19.63
C ASP A 68 4.96 -1.99 18.14
N ALA A 69 5.15 -1.00 17.27
CA ALA A 69 4.99 -1.18 15.84
C ALA A 69 6.08 -2.07 15.22
N ARG A 70 7.31 -2.02 15.76
CA ARG A 70 8.43 -2.85 15.31
C ARG A 70 8.17 -4.33 15.55
N HIS A 71 7.63 -4.70 16.72
CA HIS A 71 7.25 -6.08 17.01
C HIS A 71 6.18 -6.61 16.07
N LEU A 72 5.21 -5.77 15.68
CA LEU A 72 4.22 -6.14 14.66
C LEU A 72 4.84 -6.32 13.28
N LEU A 73 5.89 -5.57 12.94
CA LEU A 73 6.61 -5.76 11.68
C LEU A 73 7.41 -7.07 11.69
N GLU A 74 7.97 -7.50 12.82
CA GLU A 74 8.75 -8.75 12.93
C GLU A 74 7.93 -9.98 12.53
N THR A 75 6.60 -9.97 12.73
CA THR A 75 5.71 -11.06 12.34
C THR A 75 5.43 -11.13 10.83
N ILE A 76 5.84 -10.11 10.07
CA ILE A 76 5.60 -10.03 8.62
C ILE A 76 6.77 -10.65 7.86
N ASP A 77 6.46 -11.57 6.94
CA ASP A 77 7.42 -12.22 6.05
C ASP A 77 8.24 -11.18 5.26
N SER A 78 9.56 -11.42 5.17
CA SER A 78 10.51 -10.63 4.39
C SER A 78 10.08 -10.34 2.95
N LYS A 79 9.30 -11.22 2.32
CA LYS A 79 8.80 -11.01 0.94
C LYS A 79 7.83 -9.83 0.81
N TYR A 80 7.24 -9.39 1.91
CA TYR A 80 6.37 -8.23 1.99
C TYR A 80 7.09 -6.99 2.51
N LYS A 81 8.42 -7.04 2.63
CA LYS A 81 9.26 -5.94 3.05
C LYS A 81 10.25 -5.61 1.95
N THR A 82 10.65 -4.35 1.88
CA THR A 82 11.68 -3.89 0.95
C THR A 82 12.40 -2.68 1.48
N THR A 83 13.59 -2.42 0.96
CA THR A 83 14.37 -1.23 1.27
C THR A 83 14.58 -0.45 -0.02
N TYR A 84 14.32 0.86 0.05
CA TYR A 84 14.49 1.76 -1.09
C TYR A 84 14.96 3.12 -0.59
N GLU A 85 16.01 3.65 -1.20
CA GLU A 85 16.65 4.92 -0.81
C GLU A 85 16.97 4.99 0.71
N GLY A 86 17.42 3.87 1.29
CA GLY A 86 17.76 3.77 2.71
C GLY A 86 16.56 3.72 3.67
N ALA A 87 15.33 3.77 3.18
CA ALA A 87 14.11 3.61 3.97
C ALA A 87 13.51 2.21 3.81
N GLU A 88 12.99 1.67 4.91
CA GLU A 88 12.26 0.40 4.91
C GLU A 88 10.77 0.64 4.66
N TYR A 89 10.19 -0.24 3.84
CA TYR A 89 8.78 -0.25 3.49
C TYR A 89 8.19 -1.64 3.68
N VAL A 90 6.90 -1.67 3.98
CA VAL A 90 6.11 -2.88 4.12
C VAL A 90 4.86 -2.80 3.24
N LEU A 91 4.50 -3.91 2.60
CA LEU A 91 3.35 -3.98 1.72
C LEU A 91 2.05 -3.84 2.52
N TRP A 92 1.17 -2.93 2.12
CA TRP A 92 -0.09 -2.66 2.82
C TRP A 92 -0.95 -3.90 3.00
N SER A 93 -1.06 -4.77 1.99
CA SER A 93 -1.87 -5.99 2.08
C SER A 93 -1.42 -6.95 3.18
N SER A 94 -0.13 -6.91 3.58
CA SER A 94 0.39 -7.71 4.69
C SER A 94 0.03 -7.15 6.07
N LEU A 95 -0.44 -5.90 6.14
CA LEU A 95 -0.82 -5.21 7.37
C LEU A 95 -2.33 -5.30 7.67
N ILE A 96 -3.15 -5.67 6.69
CA ILE A 96 -4.62 -5.68 6.81
C ILE A 96 -5.07 -6.53 8.00
N SER A 97 -4.55 -7.75 8.14
CA SER A 97 -4.90 -8.65 9.25
C SER A 97 -4.49 -8.13 10.63
N ILE A 98 -3.41 -7.35 10.70
CA ILE A 98 -2.97 -6.68 11.92
C ILE A 98 -3.93 -5.54 12.26
N VAL A 99 -4.32 -4.75 11.26
CA VAL A 99 -5.26 -3.63 11.44
C VAL A 99 -6.64 -4.14 11.87
N GLU A 100 -7.17 -5.18 11.23
CA GLU A 100 -8.46 -5.78 11.60
C GLU A 100 -8.47 -6.32 13.02
N ARG A 101 -7.46 -7.11 13.41
CA ARG A 101 -7.35 -7.60 14.79
C ARG A 101 -7.34 -6.46 15.81
N ARG A 102 -6.63 -5.37 15.50
CA ARG A 102 -6.60 -4.19 16.38
C ARG A 102 -7.93 -3.45 16.45
N ARG A 103 -8.74 -3.48 15.38
CA ARG A 103 -10.11 -2.96 15.39
C ARG A 103 -11.01 -3.81 16.28
N GLU A 104 -10.86 -5.13 16.24
CA GLU A 104 -11.58 -6.07 17.11
C GLU A 104 -11.20 -5.88 18.59
N GLU A 105 -9.90 -5.74 18.88
CA GLU A 105 -9.39 -5.49 20.24
C GLU A 105 -9.78 -4.09 20.77
N ASN A 106 -9.92 -3.10 19.88
CA ASN A 106 -10.17 -1.71 20.24
C ASN A 106 -11.29 -1.09 19.39
N PRO A 107 -12.54 -1.56 19.53
CA PRO A 107 -13.66 -1.17 18.64
C PRO A 107 -14.01 0.32 18.74
N LYS A 108 -13.68 0.97 19.86
CA LYS A 108 -13.87 2.42 20.05
C LYS A 108 -12.89 3.28 19.24
N ASN A 109 -11.83 2.69 18.68
CA ASN A 109 -10.83 3.43 17.91
C ASN A 109 -11.31 3.68 16.47
N ARG A 110 -12.10 4.74 16.30
CA ARG A 110 -12.64 5.18 15.00
C ARG A 110 -11.57 5.50 13.95
N TYR A 111 -10.32 5.71 14.36
CA TYR A 111 -9.23 6.07 13.46
C TYR A 111 -8.62 4.89 12.71
N LEU A 112 -8.71 3.65 13.24
CA LEU A 112 -8.28 2.47 12.48
C LEU A 112 -9.19 2.24 11.27
N SER A 113 -10.49 2.48 11.42
CA SER A 113 -11.43 2.50 10.29
C SER A 113 -11.07 3.57 9.27
N LEU A 114 -10.73 4.78 9.72
CA LEU A 114 -10.28 5.84 8.83
C LEU A 114 -9.02 5.45 8.02
N VAL A 115 -8.05 4.78 8.64
CA VAL A 115 -6.85 4.29 7.95
C VAL A 115 -7.20 3.32 6.83
N MET A 116 -8.08 2.34 7.10
CA MET A 116 -8.57 1.40 6.09
C MET A 116 -9.30 2.11 4.96
N GLU A 117 -10.21 3.04 5.30
CA GLU A 117 -10.99 3.82 4.32
C GLU A 117 -10.06 4.65 3.42
N ILE A 118 -9.08 5.38 3.97
CA ILE A 118 -8.11 6.16 3.17
C ILE A 118 -7.32 5.26 2.22
N LEU A 119 -6.80 4.13 2.72
CA LEU A 119 -5.99 3.23 1.90
C LEU A 119 -6.82 2.53 0.83
N ASN A 120 -8.11 2.29 1.08
CA ASN A 120 -9.05 1.80 0.08
C ASN A 120 -9.31 2.85 -1.01
N GLU A 121 -9.56 4.11 -0.63
CA GLU A 121 -9.74 5.22 -1.58
C GLU A 121 -8.50 5.43 -2.46
N ILE A 122 -7.29 5.29 -1.88
CA ILE A 122 -6.04 5.29 -2.67
C ILE A 122 -6.00 4.07 -3.59
N ASN A 123 -6.29 2.87 -3.07
CA ASN A 123 -6.22 1.62 -3.84
C ASN A 123 -7.16 1.58 -5.04
N GLU A 124 -8.30 2.25 -4.92
CA GLU A 124 -9.33 2.33 -5.96
C GLU A 124 -9.19 3.56 -6.87
N SER A 125 -8.22 4.45 -6.62
CA SER A 125 -8.07 5.66 -7.43
C SER A 125 -7.64 5.38 -8.86
N ASP A 126 -8.06 6.25 -9.77
CA ASP A 126 -7.71 6.17 -11.20
C ASP A 126 -6.20 6.08 -11.42
N ASP A 127 -5.41 6.82 -10.63
CA ASP A 127 -3.95 6.80 -10.71
C ASP A 127 -3.40 5.39 -10.46
N ILE A 128 -3.93 4.67 -9.46
CA ILE A 128 -3.53 3.29 -9.15
C ILE A 128 -4.05 2.32 -10.22
N GLN A 129 -5.29 2.50 -10.69
CA GLN A 129 -5.83 1.65 -11.75
C GLN A 129 -5.02 1.79 -13.04
N LEU A 130 -4.57 2.99 -13.40
CA LEU A 130 -3.68 3.25 -14.53
C LEU A 130 -2.33 2.53 -14.38
N LEU A 131 -1.76 2.51 -13.17
CA LEU A 131 -0.54 1.73 -12.90
C LEU A 131 -0.77 0.23 -13.13
N ARG A 132 -1.93 -0.30 -12.75
CA ARG A 132 -2.29 -1.72 -12.96
C ARG A 132 -2.54 -2.09 -14.41
N LEU A 133 -3.03 -1.14 -15.22
CA LEU A 133 -3.29 -1.36 -16.64
C LEU A 133 -2.00 -1.46 -17.48
N ARG A 134 -0.93 -0.74 -17.09
CA ARG A 134 0.34 -0.75 -17.84
C ARG A 134 0.94 -2.18 -17.98
N PRO A 135 1.09 -2.97 -16.91
CA PRO A 135 1.54 -4.36 -17.03
C PRO A 135 0.57 -5.25 -17.82
N LYS A 136 -0.75 -5.10 -17.61
CA LYS A 136 -1.77 -5.91 -18.31
C LYS A 136 -1.68 -5.72 -19.82
N ASN A 137 -1.64 -4.48 -20.29
CA ASN A 137 -1.53 -4.16 -21.72
C ASN A 137 -0.22 -4.68 -22.33
N LEU A 138 0.89 -4.68 -21.57
CA LEU A 138 2.15 -5.25 -22.03
C LEU A 138 2.09 -6.78 -22.15
N ILE A 139 1.43 -7.45 -21.21
CA ILE A 139 1.21 -8.91 -21.26
C ILE A 139 0.33 -9.27 -22.44
N GLU A 140 -0.80 -8.59 -22.64
CA GLU A 140 -1.71 -8.83 -23.78
C GLU A 140 -1.01 -8.62 -25.12
N LYS A 141 -0.23 -7.54 -25.26
CA LYS A 141 0.60 -7.31 -26.47
C LYS A 141 1.60 -8.44 -26.71
N ARG A 142 2.27 -8.94 -25.66
CA ARG A 142 3.22 -10.05 -25.78
C ARG A 142 2.52 -11.35 -26.16
N VAL A 143 1.39 -11.67 -25.54
CA VAL A 143 0.59 -12.87 -25.86
C VAL A 143 0.16 -12.84 -27.32
N LYS A 144 -0.36 -11.70 -27.80
CA LYS A 144 -0.72 -11.52 -29.21
C LYS A 144 0.47 -11.73 -30.16
N GLN A 145 1.63 -11.12 -29.86
CA GLN A 145 2.84 -11.30 -30.67
C GLN A 145 3.39 -12.73 -30.69
N VAL A 146 3.09 -13.54 -29.67
CA VAL A 146 3.46 -14.96 -29.63
C VAL A 146 2.46 -15.78 -30.43
N GLY A 147 1.15 -15.53 -30.28
CA GLY A 147 0.10 -16.15 -31.08
C GLY A 147 0.28 -15.92 -32.58
N ASP A 148 0.46 -14.66 -33.00
CA ASP A 148 0.70 -14.28 -34.40
C ASP A 148 1.99 -14.89 -34.97
N ARG A 149 2.97 -15.22 -34.10
CA ARG A 149 4.18 -15.93 -34.51
C ARG A 149 3.92 -17.42 -34.70
N CYS A 150 3.18 -18.07 -33.81
CA CYS A 150 2.84 -19.48 -33.96
C CYS A 150 2.02 -19.76 -35.23
N GLU A 151 1.11 -18.86 -35.63
CA GLU A 151 0.32 -19.02 -36.85
C GLU A 151 1.13 -18.87 -38.15
N LYS A 152 2.27 -18.17 -38.12
CA LYS A 152 3.15 -18.01 -39.29
C LYS A 152 4.08 -19.18 -39.57
N PHE A 153 4.16 -20.15 -38.65
CA PHE A 153 5.00 -21.34 -38.78
C PHE A 153 4.18 -22.65 -38.88
N CYS A 154 2.87 -22.55 -39.11
CA CYS A 154 1.96 -23.66 -39.39
C CYS A 154 1.57 -23.69 -40.87
#